data_AF-A0A9E3B9X8-F1
#
_entry.id   AF-A0A9E3B9X8-F1
#
_cell.length_a   1.000
_cell.length_b   1.000
_cell.length_c   1.000
_cell.angle_alpha   90.00
_cell.angle_beta   90.00
_cell.angle_gamma   90.00
#
_symmetry.space_group_name_H-M   'P 1'
#
loop_
_entity.id
_entity.type
_entity.pdbx_description
1 polymer ?
#
loop_
_entity_poly.entity_id
_entity_poly.type
_entity_poly.pdbx_seq_one_letter_code
_entity_poly.pdbx_strand_id
1 'polypeptide(L)'
;PRVALLASSTFGFPRSERSERIVEAVHILDSRAVDFEYDGELAADVALDRAKMALYPFCRLSETANVLIMPAIHSASISTKLLAQIGGVTMMGPLLIGLEKSVQIAPLGAKMSEIYNAALVAAL
;
A
#
# COMPACT_ATOMS: atom_id res chain seq x y z
N PRO A 1 2.33 6.68 -10.40
CA PRO A 1 2.22 5.43 -9.63
C PRO A 1 0.76 4.98 -9.61
N ARG A 2 0.47 3.69 -9.37
CA ARG A 2 -0.89 3.13 -9.32
C ARG A 2 -1.20 2.67 -7.91
N VAL A 3 -1.91 3.53 -7.18
CA VAL A 3 -2.12 3.41 -5.74
C VAL A 3 -3.51 2.84 -5.45
N ALA A 4 -3.57 1.66 -4.84
CA ALA A 4 -4.83 1.10 -4.35
C ALA A 4 -4.95 1.35 -2.85
N LEU A 5 -6.03 2.02 -2.43
CA LEU A 5 -6.43 2.09 -1.03
C LEU A 5 -7.25 0.84 -0.70
N LEU A 6 -6.63 -0.05 0.08
CA LEU A 6 -7.18 -1.37 0.32
C LEU A 6 -8.24 -1.38 1.41
N ALA A 7 -9.25 -2.21 1.22
CA ALA A 7 -10.21 -2.59 2.24
C ALA A 7 -10.57 -4.08 2.15
N SER A 8 -11.36 -4.57 3.09
CA SER A 8 -11.98 -5.90 3.00
C SER A 8 -13.14 -5.94 2.00
N SER A 9 -13.61 -4.78 1.55
CA SER A 9 -14.69 -4.60 0.60
C SER A 9 -14.19 -3.91 -0.67
N THR A 10 -14.96 -4.05 -1.74
CA THR A 10 -14.71 -3.38 -3.01
C THR A 10 -15.90 -2.49 -3.33
N PHE A 11 -15.66 -1.19 -3.49
CA PHE A 11 -16.68 -0.18 -3.81
C PHE A 11 -17.99 -0.29 -3.00
N GLY A 12 -17.88 -0.48 -1.69
CA GLY A 12 -19.01 -0.51 -0.76
C GLY A 12 -19.60 -1.88 -0.47
N PHE A 13 -19.05 -2.97 -1.01
CA PHE A 13 -19.56 -4.34 -0.78
C PHE A 13 -18.49 -5.31 -0.26
N PRO A 14 -18.73 -6.01 0.87
CA PRO A 14 -19.81 -5.79 1.84
C PRO A 14 -19.63 -4.46 2.61
N ARG A 15 -20.73 -3.78 2.95
CA ARG A 15 -20.67 -2.52 3.71
C ARG A 15 -20.05 -2.74 5.09
N SER A 16 -19.06 -1.94 5.46
CA SER A 16 -18.44 -1.96 6.78
C SER A 16 -18.10 -0.53 7.25
N GLU A 17 -18.11 -0.26 8.55
CA GLU A 17 -17.67 1.05 9.08
C GLU A 17 -16.21 1.38 8.70
N ARG A 18 -15.38 0.35 8.51
CA ARG A 18 -13.96 0.52 8.14
C ARG A 18 -13.80 1.03 6.71
N SER A 19 -14.78 0.81 5.86
CA SER A 19 -14.86 1.30 4.49
C SER A 19 -14.96 2.82 4.43
N GLU A 20 -15.63 3.44 5.39
CA GLU A 20 -15.89 4.89 5.40
C GLU A 20 -14.59 5.70 5.46
N ARG A 21 -13.59 5.25 6.25
CA ARG A 21 -12.28 5.91 6.35
C ARG A 21 -11.51 5.88 5.03
N ILE A 22 -11.63 4.80 4.27
CA ILE A 22 -10.96 4.69 2.97
C ILE A 22 -11.66 5.58 1.95
N VAL A 23 -13.00 5.60 1.97
CA VAL A 23 -13.79 6.53 1.14
C VAL A 23 -13.40 7.98 1.44
N GLU A 24 -13.31 8.36 2.72
CA GLU A 24 -12.87 9.70 3.12
C GLU A 24 -11.44 10.00 2.62
N ALA A 25 -10.51 9.05 2.72
CA ALA A 25 -9.16 9.22 2.20
C ALA A 25 -9.14 9.48 0.68
N VAL A 26 -10.00 8.81 -0.09
CA VAL A 26 -10.16 9.07 -1.54
C VAL A 26 -10.68 10.49 -1.78
N HIS A 27 -11.67 10.96 -1.01
CA HIS A 27 -12.18 12.32 -1.12
C HIS A 27 -11.11 13.39 -0.79
N ILE A 28 -10.27 13.12 0.21
CA ILE A 28 -9.14 13.99 0.55
C ILE A 28 -8.15 14.06 -0.63
N LEU A 29 -7.83 12.92 -1.25
CA LEU A 29 -6.95 12.89 -2.42
C LEU A 29 -7.57 13.65 -3.61
N ASP A 30 -8.89 13.53 -3.83
CA ASP A 30 -9.62 14.27 -4.86
C ASP A 30 -9.48 15.78 -4.64
N SER A 31 -9.55 16.24 -3.38
CA SER A 31 -9.39 17.66 -3.03
C SER A 31 -7.95 18.19 -3.19
N ARG A 32 -6.95 17.30 -3.17
CA ARG A 32 -5.52 17.65 -3.25
C ARG A 32 -4.99 17.74 -4.68
N ALA A 33 -5.78 17.34 -5.68
CA ALA A 33 -5.40 17.34 -7.09
C ALA A 33 -4.02 16.70 -7.34
N VAL A 34 -3.85 15.46 -6.89
CA VAL A 34 -2.58 14.72 -7.02
C VAL A 34 -2.28 14.33 -8.47
N ASP A 35 -1.00 14.08 -8.77
CA ASP A 35 -0.45 13.79 -10.11
C ASP A 35 -0.30 12.29 -10.42
N PHE A 36 -0.87 11.42 -9.59
CA PHE A 36 -0.79 9.97 -9.74
C PHE A 36 -2.15 9.28 -9.75
N GLU A 37 -2.21 8.07 -10.30
CA GLU A 37 -3.42 7.24 -10.30
C GLU A 37 -3.64 6.63 -8.91
N TYR A 38 -4.85 6.81 -8.38
CA TYR A 38 -5.28 6.16 -7.16
C TYR A 38 -6.75 5.77 -7.25
N ASP A 39 -7.11 4.71 -6.53
CA ASP A 39 -8.51 4.35 -6.34
C ASP A 39 -8.72 3.56 -5.05
N GLY A 40 -9.96 3.55 -4.59
CA GLY A 40 -10.38 2.87 -3.37
C GLY A 40 -11.85 3.12 -3.07
N GLU A 41 -12.48 2.30 -2.23
CA GLU A 41 -11.92 1.12 -1.59
C GLU A 41 -11.84 -0.11 -2.51
N LEU A 42 -10.71 -0.82 -2.46
CA LEU A 42 -10.45 -1.99 -3.30
C LEU A 42 -10.03 -3.19 -2.44
N ALA A 43 -10.58 -4.37 -2.73
CA ALA A 43 -10.03 -5.61 -2.18
C ALA A 43 -8.68 -5.93 -2.84
N ALA A 44 -7.78 -6.56 -2.07
CA ALA A 44 -6.42 -6.85 -2.54
C ALA A 44 -6.39 -7.76 -3.78
N ASP A 45 -7.34 -8.68 -3.90
CA ASP A 45 -7.44 -9.58 -5.04
C ASP A 45 -7.95 -8.86 -6.30
N VAL A 46 -8.82 -7.84 -6.16
CA VAL A 46 -9.24 -6.99 -7.28
C VAL A 46 -8.10 -6.07 -7.71
N ALA A 47 -7.38 -5.48 -6.76
CA ALA A 47 -6.28 -4.56 -7.04
C ALA A 47 -5.09 -5.22 -7.78
N LEU A 48 -4.90 -6.54 -7.60
CA LEU A 48 -3.75 -7.29 -8.14
C LEU A 48 -4.11 -8.20 -9.33
N ASP A 49 -5.39 -8.30 -9.71
CA ASP A 49 -5.85 -9.16 -10.81
C ASP A 49 -6.59 -8.34 -11.87
N ARG A 50 -5.98 -8.23 -13.06
CA ARG A 50 -6.53 -7.48 -14.19
C ARG A 50 -7.91 -7.99 -14.62
N ALA A 51 -8.17 -9.30 -14.54
CA ALA A 51 -9.45 -9.87 -14.93
C ALA A 51 -10.56 -9.49 -13.95
N LYS A 52 -10.26 -9.48 -12.65
CA LYS A 52 -11.21 -9.02 -11.62
C LYS A 52 -11.42 -7.52 -11.68
N MET A 53 -10.35 -6.74 -11.90
CA MET A 53 -10.43 -5.30 -12.04
C MET A 53 -11.31 -4.88 -13.23
N ALA A 54 -11.30 -5.65 -14.32
CA ALA A 54 -12.14 -5.39 -15.49
C ALA A 54 -13.66 -5.45 -15.20
N LEU A 55 -14.08 -6.06 -14.08
CA LEU A 55 -15.47 -6.06 -13.63
C LEU A 55 -15.92 -4.68 -13.10
N TYR A 56 -14.96 -3.77 -12.86
CA TYR A 56 -15.19 -2.43 -12.33
C TYR A 56 -14.72 -1.37 -13.35
N PRO A 57 -15.51 -1.11 -14.42
CA PRO A 57 -15.09 -0.23 -15.52
C PRO A 57 -14.94 1.26 -15.10
N PHE A 58 -15.43 1.60 -13.92
CA PHE A 58 -15.28 2.93 -13.31
C PHE A 58 -14.02 3.04 -12.43
N CYS A 59 -13.23 1.97 -12.31
CA CYS A 59 -11.94 2.01 -11.62
C CYS A 59 -11.01 3.00 -12.32
N ARG A 60 -10.40 3.88 -11.55
CA ARG A 60 -9.50 4.95 -12.03
C ARG A 60 -8.11 4.43 -12.41
N LEU A 61 -7.76 3.21 -11.95
CA LEU A 61 -6.46 2.59 -12.23
C LEU A 61 -6.41 2.04 -13.66
N SER A 62 -5.36 2.41 -14.40
CA SER A 62 -5.13 1.94 -15.78
C SER A 62 -4.72 0.46 -15.87
N GLU A 63 -4.12 -0.08 -14.81
CA GLU A 63 -3.56 -1.43 -14.72
C GLU A 63 -3.51 -1.85 -13.23
N THR A 64 -3.18 -3.11 -12.93
CA THR A 64 -2.98 -3.61 -11.55
C THR A 64 -2.12 -2.67 -10.70
N ALA A 65 -2.51 -2.54 -9.44
CA ALA A 65 -1.88 -1.61 -8.50
C ALA A 65 -0.44 -2.04 -8.20
N ASN A 66 0.47 -1.06 -8.15
CA ASN A 66 1.86 -1.28 -7.74
C ASN A 66 2.19 -0.65 -6.38
N VAL A 67 1.28 0.13 -5.82
CA VAL A 67 1.34 0.66 -4.46
C VAL A 67 0.07 0.26 -3.72
N LEU A 68 0.22 -0.42 -2.59
CA LEU A 68 -0.89 -0.90 -1.78
C LEU A 68 -0.93 -0.16 -0.44
N ILE A 69 -1.93 0.68 -0.23
CA ILE A 69 -2.16 1.38 1.03
C ILE A 69 -3.07 0.53 1.91
N MET A 70 -2.54 0.10 3.04
CA MET A 70 -3.24 -0.78 3.97
C MET A 70 -4.18 0.02 4.88
N PRO A 71 -5.38 -0.49 5.22
CA PRO A 71 -6.37 0.26 5.99
C PRO A 71 -6.02 0.42 7.47
N ALA A 72 -5.12 -0.42 7.99
CA ALA A 72 -4.71 -0.42 9.39
C ALA A 72 -3.31 -1.04 9.56
N ILE A 73 -2.64 -0.67 10.66
CA ILE A 73 -1.30 -1.18 10.99
C ILE A 73 -1.26 -2.70 11.17
N HIS A 74 -2.33 -3.30 11.71
CA HIS A 74 -2.42 -4.75 11.87
C HIS A 74 -2.48 -5.45 10.51
N SER A 75 -3.27 -4.93 9.56
CA SER A 75 -3.33 -5.44 8.20
C SER A 75 -1.97 -5.33 7.50
N ALA A 76 -1.31 -4.17 7.63
CA ALA A 76 0.02 -3.96 7.07
C ALA A 76 1.05 -4.94 7.65
N SER A 77 1.12 -5.07 8.97
CA SER A 77 2.11 -5.93 9.62
C SER A 77 1.88 -7.42 9.34
N ILE A 78 0.62 -7.87 9.26
CA ILE A 78 0.32 -9.28 8.99
C ILE A 78 0.62 -9.59 7.53
N SER A 79 0.12 -8.78 6.59
CA SER A 79 0.28 -9.03 5.16
C SER A 79 1.74 -8.96 4.70
N THR A 80 2.53 -8.00 5.20
CA THR A 80 3.97 -7.92 4.86
C THR A 80 4.74 -9.15 5.33
N LYS A 81 4.50 -9.61 6.57
CA LYS A 81 5.13 -10.83 7.09
C LYS A 81 4.67 -12.08 6.35
N LEU A 82 3.38 -12.19 6.02
CA LEU A 82 2.86 -13.30 5.22
C LEU A 82 3.49 -13.35 3.82
N LEU A 83 3.60 -12.19 3.15
CA LEU A 83 4.26 -12.09 1.84
C LEU A 83 5.74 -12.49 1.94
N ALA A 84 6.46 -12.05 2.98
CA ALA A 84 7.85 -12.44 3.20
C ALA A 84 8.02 -13.94 3.45
N GLN A 85 7.09 -14.59 4.14
CA GLN A 85 7.18 -16.03 4.47
C GLN A 85 6.71 -16.94 3.33
N ILE A 86 5.60 -16.59 2.66
CA ILE A 86 4.92 -17.46 1.69
C ILE A 86 5.25 -17.06 0.26
N GLY A 87 5.41 -15.76 -0.01
CA GLY A 87 5.57 -15.23 -1.36
C GLY A 87 6.95 -15.44 -1.97
N GLY A 88 7.94 -15.90 -1.20
CA GLY A 88 9.33 -16.02 -1.66
C GLY A 88 9.94 -14.69 -2.12
N VAL A 89 9.31 -13.56 -1.74
CA VAL A 89 9.73 -12.22 -2.16
C VAL A 89 10.84 -11.72 -1.27
N THR A 90 11.77 -10.98 -1.85
CA THR A 90 12.77 -10.24 -1.07
C THR A 90 12.10 -9.00 -0.49
N MET A 91 11.92 -8.96 0.83
CA MET A 91 11.37 -7.81 1.51
C MET A 91 12.48 -6.82 1.86
N MET A 92 12.29 -5.55 1.47
CA MET A 92 13.16 -4.45 1.87
C MET A 92 12.36 -3.48 2.75
N GLY A 93 12.81 -3.29 3.99
CA GLY A 93 12.16 -2.41 4.96
C GLY A 93 12.27 -2.93 6.39
N PRO A 94 11.68 -2.22 7.38
CA PRO A 94 10.83 -1.03 7.24
C PRO A 94 11.60 0.21 6.77
N LEU A 95 10.96 1.06 5.95
CA LEU A 95 11.49 2.34 5.52
C LEU A 95 10.62 3.47 6.06
N LEU A 96 11.24 4.46 6.67
CA LEU A 96 10.59 5.68 7.13
C LEU A 96 10.68 6.74 6.03
N ILE A 97 9.55 7.41 5.77
CA ILE A 97 9.43 8.50 4.80
C ILE A 97 8.63 9.65 5.40
N GLY A 98 8.81 10.86 4.90
CA GLY A 98 8.01 12.04 5.29
C GLY A 98 8.48 12.83 6.51
N LEU A 99 9.70 12.55 7.01
CA LEU A 99 10.34 13.36 8.05
C LEU A 99 11.12 14.54 7.42
N GLU A 100 11.35 15.62 8.18
CA GLU A 100 12.16 16.77 7.72
C GLU A 100 13.62 16.40 7.44
N LYS A 101 14.14 15.39 8.14
CA LYS A 101 15.48 14.82 7.93
C LYS A 101 15.36 13.32 7.77
N SER A 102 16.21 12.76 6.92
CA SER A 102 16.21 11.34 6.62
C SER A 102 16.73 10.53 7.82
N VAL A 103 15.89 9.64 8.33
CA VAL A 103 16.17 8.76 9.47
C VAL A 103 15.63 7.38 9.13
N GLN A 104 16.44 6.33 9.31
CA GLN A 104 16.02 4.95 9.13
C GLN A 104 16.32 4.15 10.41
N ILE A 105 15.43 3.22 10.76
CA ILE A 105 15.57 2.37 11.95
C ILE A 105 15.87 0.94 11.51
N ALA A 106 17.07 0.46 11.86
CA ALA A 106 17.44 -0.93 11.64
C ALA A 106 17.00 -1.80 12.84
N PRO A 107 16.37 -2.97 12.61
CA PRO A 107 15.99 -3.88 13.69
C PRO A 107 17.22 -4.51 14.36
N LEU A 108 17.08 -4.89 15.64
CA LEU A 108 18.10 -5.69 16.32
C LEU A 108 18.23 -7.04 15.59
N GLY A 109 19.44 -7.33 15.09
CA GLY A 109 19.71 -8.53 14.29
C GLY A 109 19.69 -8.31 12.77
N ALA A 110 19.57 -7.05 12.32
CA ALA A 110 19.67 -6.72 10.90
C ALA A 110 20.99 -7.21 10.29
N LYS A 111 20.91 -7.76 9.09
CA LYS A 111 22.09 -8.16 8.31
C LYS A 111 22.83 -6.92 7.81
N MET A 112 24.12 -7.08 7.53
CA MET A 112 24.95 -6.00 6.95
C MET A 112 24.32 -5.40 5.69
N SER A 113 23.73 -6.23 4.83
CA SER A 113 23.04 -5.80 3.61
C SER A 113 21.82 -4.93 3.90
N GLU A 114 21.05 -5.22 4.96
CA GLU A 114 19.88 -4.45 5.34
C GLU A 114 20.27 -3.08 5.89
N ILE A 115 21.31 -3.03 6.71
CA ILE A 115 21.88 -1.77 7.23
C ILE A 115 22.43 -0.92 6.08
N TYR A 116 23.17 -1.54 5.15
CA TYR A 116 23.70 -0.85 3.97
C TYR A 116 22.59 -0.26 3.11
N ASN A 117 21.54 -1.04 2.82
CA ASN A 117 20.39 -0.56 2.06
C ASN A 117 19.64 0.56 2.78
N ALA A 118 19.44 0.44 4.10
CA ALA A 118 18.82 1.50 4.90
C ALA A 118 19.65 2.79 4.88
N ALA A 119 20.98 2.70 4.96
CA ALA A 119 21.87 3.86 4.86
C ALA A 119 21.82 4.52 3.48
N LEU A 120 21.77 3.72 2.40
CA LEU A 120 21.60 4.23 1.04
C LEU A 120 20.28 4.98 0.89
N VAL A 121 19.17 4.40 1.34
CA VAL A 121 17.86 5.07 1.31
C VAL A 121 17.86 6.33 2.18
N ALA A 122 18.59 6.33 3.30
CA ALA A 122 18.70 7.50 4.16
C ALA A 122 19.52 8.64 3.52
N ALA A 123 20.45 8.32 2.63
CA ALA A 123 21.31 9.30 1.97
C ALA A 123 20.67 9.93 0.72
N LEU A 124 19.61 9.30 0.18
CA LEU A 124 18.77 9.86 -0.89
C LEU A 124 17.88 10.98 -0.35
#